data_AF-A0A016RS84-F1
#
_entry.id   AF-A0A016RS84-F1
#
_cell.length_a   1.000
_cell.length_b   1.000
_cell.length_c   1.000
_cell.angle_alpha   90.00
_cell.angle_beta   90.00
_cell.angle_gamma   90.00
#
_symmetry.space_group_name_H-M   'P 1'
#
loop_
_entity.id
_entity.type
_entity.pdbx_description
1 polymer ?
#
loop_
_entity_poly.entity_id
_entity_poly.type
_entity_poly.pdbx_seq_one_letter_code
_entity_poly.pdbx_strand_id
1 'polypeptide(L)'
;MDVTVCVPDDYSYVDDRYFFATLNVQIVALCSELSDQPLEVRRILDDETLPNVSITSPGSPVLVCHGFGLIRAIDLDKKVFYLLTPLPMIDLAKVTVFARGTDMLVPQLLLECQPATNVPYLSRPALASASGIISDFYGGLKNVRHKRREYFPATNQ
;
A
#
# COMPACT_ATOMS: atom_id res chain seq x y z
N MET A 1 6.08 6.90 -20.14
CA MET A 1 5.43 5.59 -20.23
C MET A 1 4.06 5.80 -19.66
N ASP A 2 3.01 5.78 -20.49
CA ASP A 2 1.65 5.90 -19.99
C ASP A 2 1.28 4.57 -19.35
N VAL A 3 1.10 4.59 -18.03
CA VAL A 3 0.74 3.41 -17.24
C VAL A 3 -0.72 3.55 -16.83
N THR A 4 -1.50 2.49 -17.04
CA THR A 4 -2.85 2.36 -16.49
C THR A 4 -2.79 1.64 -15.15
N VAL A 5 -3.47 2.18 -14.14
CA VAL A 5 -3.61 1.51 -12.85
C VAL A 5 -4.93 0.74 -12.84
N CYS A 6 -4.86 -0.58 -12.79
CA CYS A 6 -6.03 -1.42 -12.58
C CYS A 6 -6.24 -1.65 -11.08
N VAL A 7 -7.44 -1.39 -10.59
CA VAL A 7 -7.83 -1.67 -9.21
C VAL A 7 -9.08 -2.56 -9.16
N PRO A 8 -9.25 -3.38 -8.12
CA PRO A 8 -10.47 -4.15 -7.91
C PRO A 8 -11.69 -3.23 -7.75
N ASP A 9 -12.89 -3.76 -8.02
CA ASP A 9 -14.16 -3.04 -7.81
C ASP A 9 -14.36 -2.51 -6.38
N ASP A 10 -13.74 -3.14 -5.39
CA ASP A 10 -13.67 -2.66 -4.00
C ASP A 10 -12.93 -1.33 -3.83
N TYR A 11 -12.38 -0.75 -4.89
CA TYR A 11 -11.75 0.58 -4.89
C TYR A 11 -12.53 1.61 -5.71
N SER A 12 -13.70 1.24 -6.23
CA SER A 12 -14.58 2.13 -7.01
C SER A 12 -15.08 3.33 -6.20
N TYR A 13 -15.22 3.19 -4.87
CA TYR A 13 -15.65 4.28 -3.98
C TYR A 13 -14.53 5.22 -3.54
N VAL A 14 -13.27 4.95 -3.91
CA VAL A 14 -12.15 5.80 -3.54
C VAL A 14 -12.20 7.09 -4.37
N ASP A 15 -12.35 8.22 -3.68
CA ASP A 15 -12.23 9.53 -4.29
C ASP A 15 -10.82 9.72 -4.88
N ASP A 16 -10.76 10.27 -6.08
CA ASP A 16 -9.54 10.45 -6.87
C ASP A 16 -8.43 11.18 -6.10
N ARG A 17 -8.78 12.08 -5.18
CA ARG A 17 -7.82 12.82 -4.35
C ARG A 17 -7.01 11.91 -3.42
N TYR A 18 -7.55 10.74 -3.07
CA TYR A 18 -6.89 9.76 -2.21
C TYR A 18 -6.33 8.57 -2.98
N PHE A 19 -6.55 8.50 -4.29
CA PHE A 19 -6.24 7.31 -5.08
C PHE A 19 -4.76 6.89 -4.97
N PHE A 20 -3.83 7.83 -5.16
CA PHE A 20 -2.40 7.55 -5.01
C PHE A 20 -1.98 7.14 -3.59
N ALA A 21 -2.68 7.64 -2.56
CA ALA A 21 -2.42 7.21 -1.19
C ALA A 21 -2.71 5.71 -1.01
N THR A 22 -3.71 5.18 -1.71
CA THR A 22 -4.04 3.74 -1.68
C THR A 22 -3.01 2.85 -2.38
N LEU A 23 -2.21 3.41 -3.29
CA LEU A 23 -1.18 2.70 -4.06
C LEU A 23 0.20 2.78 -3.42
N ASN A 24 0.42 3.73 -2.52
CA ASN A 24 1.72 3.90 -1.91
C ASN A 24 2.05 2.73 -0.99
N VAL A 25 3.25 2.16 -1.16
CA VAL A 25 3.69 0.94 -0.44
C VAL A 25 2.70 -0.20 -0.67
N GLN A 26 2.39 -0.47 -1.93
CA GLN A 26 1.59 -1.62 -2.35
C GLN A 26 2.35 -2.51 -3.33
N ILE A 27 2.07 -3.81 -3.24
CA ILE A 27 2.49 -4.76 -4.26
C ILE A 27 1.50 -4.68 -5.42
N VAL A 28 2.04 -4.58 -6.63
CA VAL A 28 1.28 -4.58 -7.88
C VAL A 28 1.81 -5.66 -8.80
N ALA A 29 0.92 -6.27 -9.57
CA ALA A 29 1.29 -7.04 -10.74
C ALA A 29 1.64 -6.10 -11.89
N LEU A 30 2.72 -6.43 -12.59
CA LEU A 30 3.25 -5.68 -13.72
C LEU A 30 2.76 -6.37 -14.99
N CYS A 31 1.80 -5.74 -15.65
CA CYS A 31 1.00 -6.35 -16.69
C CYS A 31 1.05 -5.57 -18.00
N SER A 32 0.63 -6.23 -19.08
CA SER A 32 0.27 -5.58 -20.34
C SER A 32 -1.13 -6.02 -20.77
N GLU A 33 -1.79 -5.15 -21.53
CA GLU A 33 -3.06 -5.48 -22.17
C GLU A 33 -2.86 -6.54 -23.26
N LEU A 34 -3.88 -7.38 -23.46
CA LEU A 34 -3.95 -8.26 -24.61
C LEU A 34 -4.58 -7.46 -25.77
N SER A 35 -3.96 -7.49 -26.96
CA SER A 35 -4.27 -6.58 -28.08
C SER A 35 -5.75 -6.53 -28.52
N ASP A 36 -6.55 -7.55 -28.19
CA ASP A 36 -7.91 -7.72 -28.69
C ASP A 36 -9.00 -7.27 -27.72
N GLN A 37 -8.65 -6.86 -26.49
CA GLN A 37 -9.61 -6.50 -25.45
C GLN A 37 -9.11 -5.29 -24.64
N PRO A 38 -9.45 -4.06 -25.07
CA PRO A 38 -9.01 -2.85 -24.38
C PRO A 38 -9.68 -2.72 -23.02
N LEU A 39 -8.94 -2.16 -22.06
CA LEU A 39 -9.49 -1.81 -20.75
C LEU A 39 -10.43 -0.61 -20.86
N GLU A 40 -11.54 -0.65 -20.10
CA GLU A 40 -12.32 0.55 -19.83
C GLU A 40 -11.53 1.42 -18.83
N VAL A 41 -11.22 2.65 -19.24
CA VAL A 41 -10.35 3.55 -18.50
C VAL A 41 -11.00 4.90 -18.28
N ARG A 42 -10.65 5.54 -17.16
CA ARG A 42 -10.91 6.95 -16.88
C ARG A 42 -9.62 7.63 -16.41
N ARG A 43 -9.56 8.96 -16.51
CA ARG A 43 -8.46 9.74 -15.95
C ARG A 43 -8.69 10.00 -14.45
N ILE A 44 -7.61 10.05 -13.68
CA ILE A 44 -7.66 10.51 -12.29
C ILE A 44 -7.87 12.03 -12.31
N LEU A 45 -8.87 12.54 -11.57
CA LEU A 45 -9.22 13.96 -11.50
C LEU A 45 -9.55 14.60 -12.85
N ASP A 46 -9.86 13.79 -13.87
CA ASP A 46 -10.00 14.22 -15.27
C ASP A 46 -8.75 14.98 -15.81
N ASP A 47 -7.58 14.72 -15.23
CA ASP A 47 -6.32 15.34 -15.62
C ASP A 47 -5.55 14.44 -16.60
N GLU A 48 -5.35 14.92 -17.83
CA GLU A 48 -4.62 14.21 -18.90
C GLU A 48 -3.16 13.92 -18.55
N THR A 49 -2.59 14.63 -17.58
CA THR A 49 -1.22 14.42 -17.14
C THR A 49 -1.08 13.34 -16.08
N LEU A 50 -2.20 12.83 -15.56
CA LEU A 50 -2.24 11.75 -14.59
C LEU A 50 -2.51 10.39 -15.27
N PRO A 51 -2.05 9.29 -14.66
CA PRO A 51 -2.29 7.95 -15.20
C PRO A 51 -3.77 7.61 -15.31
N ASN A 52 -4.07 6.72 -16.24
CA ASN A 52 -5.41 6.13 -16.38
C ASN A 52 -5.69 5.20 -15.21
N VAL A 53 -6.98 5.06 -14.88
CA VAL A 53 -7.49 4.07 -13.92
C VAL A 53 -8.53 3.21 -14.60
N SER A 54 -8.43 1.91 -14.38
CA SER A 54 -9.42 0.93 -14.78
C SER A 54 -9.91 0.17 -13.55
N ILE A 55 -11.21 -0.07 -13.47
CA ILE A 55 -11.81 -0.84 -12.39
C ILE A 55 -12.07 -2.26 -12.91
N THR A 56 -11.42 -3.25 -12.30
CA THR A 56 -11.59 -4.65 -12.67
C THR A 56 -12.89 -5.19 -12.09
N SER A 57 -13.77 -5.67 -12.97
CA SER A 57 -15.08 -6.24 -12.67
C SER A 57 -15.23 -7.63 -13.32
N PRO A 58 -16.24 -8.42 -12.96
CA PRO A 58 -16.52 -9.68 -13.64
C PRO A 58 -16.77 -9.45 -15.14
N GLY A 59 -15.87 -9.96 -15.98
CA GLY A 59 -15.90 -9.75 -17.43
C GLY A 59 -14.84 -8.78 -17.96
N SER A 60 -14.04 -8.15 -17.08
CA SER A 60 -12.87 -7.38 -17.51
C SER A 60 -11.88 -8.25 -18.31
N PRO A 61 -11.16 -7.64 -19.26
CA PRO A 61 -10.13 -8.31 -20.05
C PRO A 61 -9.08 -9.02 -19.19
N VAL A 62 -8.57 -10.14 -19.69
CA VAL A 62 -7.44 -10.84 -19.07
C VAL A 62 -6.14 -10.14 -19.43
N LEU A 63 -5.36 -9.80 -18.40
CA LEU A 63 -4.05 -9.17 -18.55
C LEU A 63 -2.93 -10.21 -18.65
N VAL A 64 -1.87 -9.88 -19.39
CA VAL A 64 -0.63 -10.68 -19.39
C VAL A 64 0.25 -10.18 -18.25
N CYS A 65 0.43 -11.01 -17.22
CA CYS A 65 1.31 -10.71 -16.09
C CYS A 65 2.76 -11.08 -16.41
N HIS A 66 3.66 -10.10 -16.37
CA HIS A 66 5.09 -10.30 -16.57
C HIS A 66 5.82 -10.53 -15.24
N GLY A 67 5.27 -10.03 -14.13
CA GLY A 67 5.83 -10.20 -12.80
C GLY A 67 5.19 -9.27 -11.78
N PHE A 68 5.91 -8.99 -10.69
CA PHE A 68 5.41 -8.16 -9.59
C PHE A 68 6.40 -7.04 -9.25
N GLY A 69 5.89 -5.98 -8.61
CA GLY A 69 6.72 -4.92 -8.06
C GLY A 69 6.08 -4.27 -6.85
N LEU A 70 6.89 -3.56 -6.09
CA LEU A 70 6.49 -2.73 -4.95
C LEU A 70 6.58 -1.26 -5.34
N ILE A 71 5.46 -0.56 -5.31
CA ILE A 71 5.46 0.90 -5.43
C ILE A 71 5.99 1.47 -4.11
N ARG A 72 7.28 1.83 -4.06
CA ARG A 72 7.92 2.31 -2.82
C ARG A 72 7.52 3.75 -2.48
N ALA A 73 7.23 4.55 -3.51
CA ALA A 73 6.90 5.96 -3.39
C ALA A 73 6.23 6.45 -4.68
N ILE A 74 5.42 7.50 -4.54
CA ILE A 74 4.80 8.23 -5.65
C ILE A 74 5.14 9.70 -5.45
N ASP A 75 5.70 10.32 -6.48
CA ASP A 75 6.02 11.75 -6.49
C ASP A 75 5.06 12.43 -7.48
N LEU A 76 4.07 13.13 -6.94
CA LEU A 76 3.00 13.77 -7.72
C LEU A 76 3.50 14.98 -8.50
N ASP A 77 4.47 15.72 -7.95
CA ASP A 77 5.05 16.89 -8.62
C ASP A 77 5.83 16.47 -9.86
N LYS A 78 6.60 15.39 -9.74
CA LYS A 78 7.37 14.81 -10.86
C LYS A 78 6.56 13.84 -11.71
N LYS A 79 5.37 13.44 -11.27
CA LYS A 79 4.49 12.46 -11.93
C LYS A 79 5.19 11.13 -12.20
N VAL A 80 5.89 10.61 -11.20
CA VAL A 80 6.64 9.34 -11.30
C VAL A 80 6.29 8.37 -10.18
N PHE A 81 6.23 7.10 -10.55
CA PHE A 81 6.22 5.98 -9.62
C PHE A 81 7.65 5.50 -9.39
N TYR A 82 8.04 5.35 -8.13
CA TYR A 82 9.25 4.63 -7.78
C TYR A 82 8.90 3.17 -7.53
N LEU A 83 9.30 2.30 -8.45
CA LEU A 83 9.01 0.88 -8.43
C LEU A 83 10.26 0.07 -8.05
N LEU A 84 10.11 -0.87 -7.13
CA LEU A 84 11.10 -1.92 -6.86
C LEU A 84 10.58 -3.22 -7.48
N THR A 85 11.34 -3.82 -8.39
CA THR A 85 10.94 -5.06 -9.04
C THR A 85 12.14 -5.93 -9.37
N PRO A 86 12.04 -7.26 -9.23
CA PRO A 86 13.04 -8.19 -9.76
C PRO A 86 12.90 -8.40 -11.28
N LEU A 87 11.87 -7.82 -11.92
CA LEU A 87 11.62 -7.99 -13.35
C LEU A 87 12.76 -7.34 -14.15
N PRO A 88 13.39 -8.05 -15.10
CA PRO A 88 14.46 -7.49 -15.91
C PRO A 88 13.91 -6.38 -16.83
N MET A 89 14.79 -5.44 -17.19
CA MET A 89 14.42 -4.26 -17.98
C MET A 89 13.72 -4.60 -19.30
N ILE A 90 14.07 -5.73 -19.93
CA ILE A 90 13.47 -6.16 -21.20
C ILE A 90 11.99 -6.52 -21.09
N ASP A 91 11.58 -7.08 -19.95
CA ASP A 91 10.18 -7.38 -19.67
C ASP A 91 9.47 -6.17 -19.07
N LEU A 92 10.17 -5.37 -18.27
CA LEU A 92 9.64 -4.12 -17.74
C LEU A 92 9.24 -3.14 -18.87
N ALA A 93 9.96 -3.13 -19.99
CA ALA A 93 9.62 -2.32 -21.16
C ALA A 93 8.27 -2.70 -21.81
N LYS A 94 7.72 -3.89 -21.52
CA LYS A 94 6.42 -4.36 -22.03
C LYS A 94 5.25 -3.94 -21.12
N VAL A 95 5.54 -3.50 -19.90
CA VAL A 95 4.53 -3.25 -18.87
C VAL A 95 3.79 -1.95 -19.16
N THR A 96 2.49 -2.03 -19.39
CA THR A 96 1.60 -0.87 -19.59
C THR A 96 0.59 -0.72 -18.46
N VAL A 97 0.46 -1.73 -17.59
CA VAL A 97 -0.56 -1.79 -16.55
C VAL A 97 0.06 -2.15 -15.21
N PHE A 98 -0.28 -1.38 -14.17
CA PHE A 98 -0.08 -1.77 -12.78
C PHE A 98 -1.40 -2.29 -12.22
N ALA A 99 -1.50 -3.59 -12.03
CA ALA A 99 -2.70 -4.21 -11.47
C ALA A 99 -2.52 -4.43 -9.97
N ARG A 100 -3.34 -3.75 -9.18
CA ARG A 100 -3.36 -3.91 -7.73
C ARG A 100 -4.29 -5.07 -7.35
N GLY A 101 -3.81 -5.95 -6.46
CA GLY A 101 -4.63 -7.00 -5.87
C GLY A 101 -5.40 -6.52 -4.64
N THR A 102 -6.46 -7.23 -4.28
CA THR A 102 -7.11 -7.11 -2.97
C THR A 102 -6.29 -7.85 -1.92
N ASP A 103 -6.14 -7.29 -0.72
CA ASP A 103 -5.48 -7.90 0.45
C ASP A 103 -4.02 -8.38 0.26
N MET A 104 -3.31 -7.86 -0.75
CA MET A 104 -1.85 -8.03 -0.83
C MET A 104 -1.14 -7.08 0.14
N LEU A 105 -0.88 -7.57 1.34
CA LEU A 105 -0.09 -6.85 2.34
C LEU A 105 1.40 -6.88 1.98
N VAL A 106 2.07 -5.73 2.14
CA VAL A 106 3.53 -5.68 2.07
C VAL A 106 4.10 -6.43 3.29
N PRO A 107 5.02 -7.39 3.09
CA PRO A 107 5.65 -8.08 4.20
C PRO A 107 6.31 -7.10 5.16
N GLN A 108 5.92 -7.15 6.44
CA GLN A 108 6.44 -6.25 7.48
C GLN A 108 7.97 -6.29 7.58
N LEU A 109 8.57 -7.46 7.33
CA LEU A 109 10.03 -7.65 7.29
C LEU A 109 10.72 -6.67 6.32
N LEU A 110 10.08 -6.31 5.21
CA LEU A 110 10.64 -5.37 4.23
C LEU A 110 10.79 -3.96 4.81
N LEU A 111 9.89 -3.57 5.72
CA LEU A 111 9.96 -2.31 6.45
C LEU A 111 10.92 -2.41 7.64
N GLU A 112 10.92 -3.53 8.37
CA GLU A 112 11.76 -3.73 9.55
C GLU A 112 13.25 -3.76 9.24
N CYS A 113 13.63 -4.37 8.12
CA CYS A 113 15.00 -4.46 7.66
C CYS A 113 15.59 -3.13 7.15
N GLN A 114 14.79 -2.05 7.11
CA GLN A 114 15.31 -0.75 6.69
C GLN A 114 16.29 -0.19 7.74
N PRO A 115 17.45 0.33 7.31
CA PRO A 115 18.48 0.83 8.22
C PRO A 115 18.09 2.14 8.91
N ALA A 116 17.03 2.82 8.44
CA ALA A 116 16.58 4.08 8.99
C ALA A 116 15.88 3.90 10.35
N THR A 117 15.96 4.92 11.21
CA THR A 117 15.28 4.95 12.52
C THR A 117 13.80 5.31 12.37
N ASN A 118 13.46 6.21 11.43
CA ASN A 118 12.10 6.69 11.17
C ASN A 118 11.57 6.07 9.87
N VAL A 119 11.33 4.76 9.88
CA VAL A 119 10.80 4.05 8.71
C VAL A 119 9.30 4.32 8.57
N PRO A 120 8.81 4.85 7.44
CA PRO A 120 7.38 5.03 7.21
C PRO A 120 6.63 3.70 7.33
N TYR A 121 5.37 3.75 7.79
CA TYR A 121 4.50 2.58 7.98
C TYR A 121 4.97 1.58 9.05
N LEU A 122 6.10 1.85 9.73
CA LEU A 122 6.60 1.00 10.80
C LEU A 122 6.55 1.76 12.14
N SER A 123 5.58 1.41 12.97
CA SER A 123 5.60 1.79 14.37
C SER A 123 6.50 0.82 15.14
N ARG A 124 7.76 1.19 15.37
CA ARG A 124 8.57 0.47 16.36
C ARG A 124 8.05 0.90 17.74
N PRO A 125 7.56 0.00 18.61
CA PRO A 125 7.42 0.35 20.01
C PRO A 125 8.79 0.86 20.42
N ALA A 126 8.87 2.11 20.89
CA ALA A 126 10.12 2.71 21.31
C ALA A 126 10.80 1.67 22.22
N LEU A 127 11.89 1.07 21.72
CA LEU A 127 12.74 0.18 22.50
C LEU A 127 12.87 0.84 23.85
N ALA A 128 12.30 0.23 24.89
CA ALA A 128 12.17 0.69 26.25
C ALA A 128 13.24 1.71 26.69
N SER A 129 13.18 2.91 26.14
CA SER A 129 13.89 4.05 26.64
C SER A 129 12.95 4.46 27.74
N ALA A 130 13.43 4.33 28.97
CA ALA A 130 12.74 4.81 30.16
C ALA A 130 12.52 6.35 30.14
N SER A 131 12.60 6.99 28.97
CA SER A 131 12.74 8.41 28.72
C SER A 131 12.25 8.78 27.30
N GLY A 132 11.11 8.26 26.86
CA GLY A 132 10.43 8.71 25.63
C GLY A 132 9.20 9.56 25.93
N ILE A 133 8.72 10.35 24.96
CA ILE A 133 7.52 11.21 25.09
C ILE A 133 6.32 10.42 25.64
N ILE A 134 6.18 9.14 25.26
CA ILE A 134 5.15 8.23 25.78
C ILE A 134 5.38 7.95 27.27
N SER A 135 6.61 7.65 27.71
CA SER A 135 6.88 7.47 29.15
C SER A 135 6.66 8.73 29.98
N ASP A 136 6.83 9.92 29.38
CA ASP A 136 6.53 11.20 30.03
C ASP A 136 5.01 11.41 30.16
N PHE A 137 4.23 11.09 29.12
CA PHE A 137 2.77 11.13 29.15
C PHE A 137 2.18 10.16 30.19
N TYR A 138 2.66 8.92 30.23
CA TYR A 138 2.20 7.92 31.21
C TYR A 138 2.92 8.03 32.57
N GLY A 139 3.94 8.88 32.69
CA GLY A 139 4.69 9.11 33.92
C GLY A 139 3.84 9.71 35.05
N GLY A 140 2.88 10.56 34.69
CA GLY A 140 1.91 11.15 35.64
C GLY A 140 0.87 10.15 36.15
N LEU A 141 0.69 9.01 35.47
CA LEU A 141 -0.30 7.98 35.85
C LEU A 141 0.27 6.94 36.83
N LYS A 142 1.54 7.05 37.23
CA LYS A 142 2.18 6.16 38.22
C LYS A 142 1.46 6.16 39.59
N ASN A 143 0.73 7.23 39.91
CA ASN A 143 -0.05 7.35 41.15
C ASN A 143 -1.47 6.76 41.04
N VAL A 144 -1.91 6.40 39.82
CA VAL A 144 -3.20 5.76 39.59
C VAL A 144 -3.06 4.27 39.84
N ARG A 145 -3.23 3.86 41.11
CA ARG A 145 -3.30 2.45 41.50
C ARG A 145 -4.35 1.75 40.65
N HIS A 146 -3.92 0.83 39.77
CA HIS A 146 -4.82 -0.17 39.22
C HIS A 146 -5.27 -1.06 40.38
N LYS A 147 -6.44 -0.75 40.98
CA LYS A 147 -7.21 -1.80 41.64
C LYS A 147 -7.52 -2.82 40.56
N ARG A 148 -6.87 -3.97 40.62
CA ARG A 148 -7.14 -5.14 39.78
C ARG A 148 -8.65 -5.41 39.91
N ARG A 149 -9.45 -4.97 38.95
CA ARG A 149 -10.83 -5.42 38.83
C ARG A 149 -10.73 -6.79 38.19
N GLU A 150 -10.84 -7.82 39.00
CA GLU A 150 -10.98 -9.19 38.52
C GLU A 150 -12.38 -9.29 37.88
N TYR A 151 -12.41 -9.29 36.54
CA TYR A 151 -13.66 -9.36 35.77
C TYR A 151 -14.20 -10.78 35.60
N PHE A 152 -13.53 -11.80 36.16
CA PHE A 152 -13.98 -13.18 36.10
C PHE A 152 -13.78 -13.87 37.45
N PRO A 153 -14.82 -14.47 38.04
CA PRO A 153 -14.63 -15.31 39.22
C PRO A 153 -13.85 -16.56 38.81
N ALA A 154 -12.75 -16.85 39.52
CA ALA A 154 -12.10 -18.15 39.44
C ALA A 154 -13.06 -19.21 40.00
N THR A 155 -13.59 -20.07 39.14
CA THR A 155 -14.26 -21.30 39.56
C THR A 155 -13.22 -22.23 40.17
N ASN A 156 -13.23 -22.36 41.50
CA ASN A 156 -12.50 -23.41 42.21
C ASN A 156 -13.32 -24.70 42.15
N GLN A 157 -12.67 -25.79 41.71
CA GLN A 157 -13.08 -27.17 42.00
C GLN A 157 -12.85 -27.50 43.47
#